data_AF-A0AAP5TBW4-F1
#
_entry.id   AF-A0AAP5TBW4-F1
#
_cell.length_a   1.000
_cell.length_b   1.000
_cell.length_c   1.000
_cell.angle_alpha   90.00
_cell.angle_beta   90.00
_cell.angle_gamma   90.00
#
_symmetry.space_group_name_H-M   'P 1'
#
loop_
_entity.id
_entity.type
_entity.pdbx_description
1 polymer ?
#
loop_
_entity_poly.entity_id
_entity_poly.type
_entity_poly.pdbx_seq_one_letter_code
_entity_poly.pdbx_strand_id
1 'polypeptide(L)'
;MQNKSYIHKVIEQSIIMLFLIAFFNIDNTNHLNVRLNFYNIWLFLSWICQFYIVKRKIWSLSNLSFLQLGARITQQEHAKYHRKDKWGDNSYANVQHNLSTQRLALWDTNFDMTVNFFIRIGYALLGPIILMFDIVKDLVEMNEHQK
;
A
#
# COMPACT_ATOMS: atom_id res chain seq x y z
N MET A 1 7.13 17.42 -11.01
CA MET A 1 6.10 16.45 -10.53
C MET A 1 6.61 15.46 -9.47
N GLN A 2 7.90 15.07 -9.45
CA GLN A 2 8.42 14.07 -8.49
C GLN A 2 8.36 14.51 -7.01
N ASN A 3 8.61 15.78 -6.69
CA ASN A 3 8.58 16.28 -5.30
C ASN A 3 7.18 16.25 -4.68
N LYS A 4 6.11 16.48 -5.46
CA LYS A 4 4.73 16.42 -4.96
C LYS A 4 4.36 15.00 -4.53
N SER A 5 4.81 13.98 -5.28
CA SER A 5 4.58 12.57 -4.94
C SER A 5 5.36 12.16 -3.70
N TYR A 6 6.60 12.65 -3.53
CA TYR A 6 7.40 12.41 -2.33
C TYR A 6 6.74 12.97 -1.07
N ILE A 7 6.33 14.25 -1.11
CA ILE A 7 5.71 14.93 0.04
C ILE A 7 4.41 14.22 0.45
N HIS A 8 3.56 13.86 -0.51
CA HIS A 8 2.32 13.12 -0.22
C HIS A 8 2.61 11.79 0.49
N LYS A 9 3.60 11.02 0.02
CA LYS A 9 3.98 9.75 0.63
C LYS A 9 4.53 9.90 2.04
N VAL A 10 5.34 10.93 2.28
CA VAL A 10 5.86 11.25 3.61
C VAL A 10 4.75 11.63 4.58
N ILE A 11 3.79 12.45 4.13
CA ILE A 11 2.64 12.84 4.95
C ILE A 11 1.81 11.61 5.30
N GLU A 12 1.50 10.77 4.31
CA GLU A 12 0.70 9.56 4.51
C GLU A 12 1.36 8.60 5.51
N GLN A 13 2.67 8.36 5.38
CA GLN A 13 3.43 7.55 6.33
C GLN A 13 3.49 8.16 7.73
N SER A 14 3.62 9.49 7.82
CA SER A 14 3.62 10.18 9.12
C SER A 14 2.26 10.05 9.81
N ILE A 15 1.16 10.09 9.06
CA ILE A 15 -0.19 9.86 9.59
C ILE A 15 -0.31 8.44 10.13
N ILE A 16 0.14 7.42 9.38
CA ILE A 16 0.15 6.03 9.83
C ILE A 16 0.97 5.88 11.12
N MET A 17 2.14 6.50 11.19
CA MET A 17 2.97 6.46 12.40
C MET A 17 2.30 7.14 13.60
N LEU A 18 1.63 8.27 13.41
CA LEU A 18 0.86 8.92 14.48
C LEU A 18 -0.27 8.02 14.98
N PHE A 19 -0.98 7.33 14.07
CA PHE A 19 -1.99 6.34 14.45
C PHE A 19 -1.39 5.17 15.24
N LEU A 20 -0.24 4.65 14.82
CA LEU A 20 0.43 3.56 15.53
C LEU A 20 0.85 4.02 16.93
N ILE A 21 1.50 5.18 17.05
CA ILE A 21 1.90 5.73 18.36
C ILE A 21 0.68 5.91 19.26
N ALA A 22 -0.40 6.50 18.76
CA ALA A 22 -1.63 6.65 19.54
C ALA A 22 -2.20 5.30 19.95
N PHE A 23 -2.36 4.36 19.01
CA PHE A 23 -2.92 3.04 19.26
C PHE A 23 -2.13 2.24 20.32
N PHE A 24 -0.80 2.24 20.24
CA PHE A 24 0.05 1.51 21.17
C PHE A 24 0.25 2.21 22.53
N ASN A 25 -0.11 3.48 22.66
CA ASN A 25 0.00 4.25 23.90
C ASN A 25 -1.36 4.60 24.52
N ILE A 26 -2.47 4.14 23.93
CA ILE A 26 -3.81 4.21 24.53
C ILE A 26 -3.93 3.16 25.63
N ASP A 27 -4.31 3.61 26.82
CA ASP A 27 -4.63 2.74 27.96
C ASP A 27 -6.08 2.23 27.85
N ASN A 28 -6.45 1.23 28.67
CA ASN A 28 -7.79 0.63 28.71
C ASN A 28 -8.91 1.62 29.07
N THR A 29 -8.54 2.81 29.55
CA THR A 29 -9.43 3.93 29.88
C THR A 29 -9.47 4.99 28.78
N ASN A 30 -8.91 4.72 27.60
CA ASN A 30 -8.76 5.64 26.47
C ASN A 30 -7.87 6.87 26.73
N HIS A 31 -7.05 6.83 27.79
CA HIS A 31 -6.06 7.87 28.05
C HIS A 31 -4.75 7.56 27.32
N LEU A 32 -4.18 8.57 26.67
CA LEU A 32 -2.94 8.44 25.90
C LEU A 32 -1.73 8.69 26.81
N ASN A 33 -1.02 7.62 27.15
CA ASN A 33 0.13 7.64 28.05
C ASN A 33 1.42 7.31 27.28
N VAL A 34 2.04 8.32 26.68
CA VAL A 34 3.32 8.13 25.97
C VAL A 34 4.44 7.92 26.98
N ARG A 35 4.93 6.68 27.09
CA ARG A 35 6.12 6.35 27.88
C ARG A 35 7.33 6.16 26.97
N LEU A 36 8.52 6.55 27.43
CA LEU A 36 9.76 6.17 26.77
C LEU A 36 10.06 4.69 27.02
N ASN A 37 9.50 3.83 26.17
CA ASN A 37 9.79 2.40 26.15
C ASN A 37 10.56 2.06 24.86
N PHE A 38 11.20 0.88 24.85
CA PHE A 38 11.93 0.38 23.69
C PHE A 38 11.08 0.41 22.41
N TYR A 39 9.79 0.10 22.54
CA TYR A 39 8.86 0.08 21.42
C TYR A 39 8.64 1.46 20.78
N ASN A 40 8.45 2.51 21.57
CA ASN A 40 8.28 3.87 21.06
C ASN A 40 9.59 4.41 20.46
N ILE A 41 10.74 4.04 21.03
CA ILE A 41 12.06 4.33 20.42
C ILE A 41 12.18 3.62 19.07
N TRP A 42 11.77 2.36 18.98
CA TRP A 42 11.75 1.59 17.74
C TRP A 42 10.83 2.22 16.69
N LEU A 43 9.62 2.63 17.07
CA LEU A 43 8.70 3.34 16.18
C LEU A 43 9.29 4.65 15.66
N PHE A 44 9.94 5.42 16.52
CA PHE A 44 10.60 6.66 16.11
C PHE A 44 11.76 6.42 15.15
N LEU A 45 12.61 5.41 15.43
CA LEU A 45 13.68 5.00 14.55
C LEU A 45 13.15 4.53 13.19
N SER A 46 12.09 3.74 13.22
CA SER A 46 11.41 3.25 12.02
C SER A 46 10.88 4.40 11.17
N TRP A 47 10.23 5.38 11.79
CA TRP A 47 9.75 6.59 11.10
C TRP A 47 10.88 7.36 10.43
N ILE A 48 12.04 7.52 11.08
CA ILE A 48 13.21 8.16 10.47
C ILE A 48 13.70 7.37 9.25
N CYS A 49 13.78 6.03 9.36
CA CYS A 49 14.18 5.17 8.24
C CYS A 49 13.24 5.30 7.03
N GLN A 50 11.94 5.55 7.26
CA GLN A 50 10.98 5.70 6.18
C GLN A 50 11.29 6.87 5.25
N PHE A 51 11.83 8.00 5.75
CA PHE A 51 12.23 9.11 4.87
C PHE A 51 13.28 8.68 3.84
N TYR A 52 14.22 7.85 4.27
CA TYR A 52 15.27 7.32 3.40
C TYR A 52 14.71 6.30 2.40
N ILE A 53 13.85 5.39 2.86
CA ILE A 53 13.16 4.40 2.02
C ILE A 53 12.32 5.08 0.93
N VAL A 54 11.56 6.11 1.29
CA VAL A 54 10.73 6.88 0.36
C VAL A 54 11.60 7.63 -0.65
N LYS A 55 12.75 8.18 -0.22
CA LYS A 55 13.71 8.85 -1.11
C LYS A 55 14.32 7.90 -2.14
N ARG A 56 14.70 6.69 -1.72
CA ARG A 56 15.25 5.65 -2.60
C ARG A 56 14.22 4.95 -3.48
N LYS A 57 12.92 5.27 -3.31
CA LYS A 57 11.80 4.67 -4.06
C LYS A 57 11.75 3.14 -3.93
N ILE A 58 12.23 2.57 -2.81
CA ILE A 58 12.24 1.12 -2.53
C ILE A 58 10.81 0.58 -2.30
N TRP A 59 9.80 1.44 -2.36
CA TRP A 59 8.41 1.02 -2.28
C TRP A 59 8.06 0.05 -3.41
N SER A 60 7.80 -1.21 -3.05
CA SER A 60 7.33 -2.24 -3.98
C SER A 60 5.86 -2.06 -4.41
N LEU A 61 5.20 -0.97 -4.02
CA LEU A 61 3.80 -0.74 -4.37
C LEU A 61 3.70 0.30 -5.48
N SER A 62 3.91 -0.16 -6.70
CA SER A 62 3.07 0.34 -7.78
C SER A 62 1.62 0.10 -7.35
N ASN A 63 0.75 1.10 -7.53
CA ASN A 63 -0.69 0.98 -7.25
C ASN A 63 -1.37 0.05 -8.28
N LEU A 64 -0.82 -1.15 -8.50
CA LEU A 64 -1.40 -2.18 -9.33
C LEU A 64 -1.82 -3.27 -8.37
N SER A 65 -3.06 -3.11 -7.88
CA SER A 65 -3.77 -4.23 -7.30
C SER A 65 -3.62 -5.42 -8.24
N PHE A 66 -3.13 -6.53 -7.71
CA PHE A 66 -2.93 -7.77 -8.46
C PHE A 66 -4.26 -8.26 -9.06
N LEU A 67 -5.37 -8.01 -8.35
CA LEU A 67 -6.73 -8.32 -8.79
C LEU A 67 -7.28 -7.33 -9.82
N GLN A 68 -7.02 -6.03 -9.68
CA GLN A 68 -7.38 -5.01 -10.69
C GLN A 68 -6.58 -5.18 -11.97
N LEU A 69 -5.33 -5.64 -11.89
CA LEU A 69 -4.54 -6.04 -13.05
C LEU A 69 -5.22 -7.23 -13.75
N GLY A 70 -5.59 -8.26 -12.99
CA GLY A 70 -6.34 -9.42 -13.50
C GLY A 70 -7.67 -9.03 -14.15
N ALA A 71 -8.51 -8.28 -13.43
CA ALA A 71 -9.81 -7.81 -13.91
C ALA A 71 -9.70 -6.89 -15.13
N ARG A 72 -8.68 -6.03 -15.20
CA ARG A 72 -8.41 -5.18 -16.36
C ARG A 72 -8.00 -6.01 -17.56
N ILE A 73 -7.19 -7.05 -17.38
CA ILE A 73 -6.83 -8.00 -18.43
C ILE A 73 -8.09 -8.74 -18.92
N THR A 74 -8.91 -9.26 -18.01
CA THR A 74 -10.15 -9.97 -18.36
C THR A 74 -11.17 -9.06 -19.06
N GLN A 75 -11.34 -7.80 -18.64
CA GLN A 75 -12.20 -6.83 -19.32
C GLN A 75 -11.68 -6.45 -20.71
N GLN A 76 -10.36 -6.28 -20.86
CA GLN A 76 -9.75 -6.04 -22.17
C GLN A 76 -9.93 -7.23 -23.11
N GLU A 77 -9.87 -8.44 -22.57
CA GLU A 77 -10.10 -9.68 -23.31
C GLU A 77 -11.59 -9.82 -23.71
N HIS A 78 -12.52 -9.60 -22.78
CA HIS A 78 -13.96 -9.62 -23.07
C HIS A 78 -14.36 -8.58 -24.11
N ALA A 79 -13.82 -7.35 -24.03
CA ALA A 79 -14.08 -6.29 -25.01
C ALA A 79 -13.52 -6.61 -26.41
N LYS A 80 -12.49 -7.45 -26.48
CA LYS A 80 -11.87 -7.88 -27.75
C LYS A 80 -12.66 -9.01 -28.42
N TYR A 81 -13.18 -9.96 -27.65
CA TYR A 81 -13.85 -11.17 -28.18
C TYR A 81 -15.38 -11.08 -28.24
N HIS A 82 -16.03 -10.23 -27.43
CA HIS A 82 -17.50 -10.15 -27.31
C HIS A 82 -18.11 -8.82 -27.78
N ARG A 83 -17.48 -8.19 -28.79
CA ARG A 83 -17.88 -6.87 -29.32
C ARG A 83 -19.28 -6.79 -29.97
N LYS A 84 -19.94 -7.93 -30.20
CA LYS A 84 -21.20 -8.06 -30.96
C LYS A 84 -22.45 -8.33 -30.11
N ASP A 85 -22.32 -8.61 -28.82
CA ASP A 85 -23.47 -8.76 -27.90
C ASP A 85 -24.03 -7.38 -27.50
N LYS A 86 -24.64 -6.69 -28.47
CA LYS A 86 -25.29 -5.37 -28.25
C LYS A 86 -26.78 -5.46 -27.87
N TRP A 87 -27.31 -6.67 -27.68
CA TRP A 87 -28.75 -6.89 -27.47
C TRP A 87 -29.18 -6.91 -25.99
N GLY A 88 -28.25 -6.77 -25.04
CA GLY A 88 -28.52 -6.85 -23.61
C GLY A 88 -28.55 -5.53 -22.83
N ASP A 89 -28.09 -4.42 -23.41
CA ASP A 89 -27.71 -3.22 -22.64
C ASP A 89 -28.86 -2.49 -21.92
N ASN A 90 -30.12 -2.75 -22.27
CA ASN A 90 -31.29 -2.12 -21.64
C ASN A 90 -32.19 -3.09 -20.85
N SER A 91 -31.77 -4.34 -20.63
CA SER A 91 -32.53 -5.30 -19.83
C SER A 91 -32.37 -5.02 -18.32
N TYR A 92 -33.45 -5.08 -17.55
CA TYR A 92 -33.44 -4.93 -16.08
C TYR A 92 -32.45 -5.90 -15.42
N ALA A 93 -32.29 -7.10 -15.99
CA ALA A 93 -31.31 -8.07 -15.53
C ALA A 93 -29.86 -7.61 -15.75
N ASN A 94 -29.58 -6.85 -16.82
CA ASN A 94 -28.25 -6.31 -17.10
C ASN A 94 -27.91 -5.10 -16.22
N VAL A 95 -28.90 -4.28 -15.85
CA VAL A 95 -28.73 -3.21 -14.86
C VAL A 95 -28.44 -3.81 -13.48
N GLN A 96 -29.16 -4.86 -13.09
CA GLN A 96 -28.94 -5.58 -11.83
C GLN A 96 -27.57 -6.29 -11.82
N HIS A 97 -27.18 -6.89 -12.94
CA HIS A 97 -25.86 -7.50 -13.11
C HIS A 97 -24.75 -6.44 -13.05
N ASN A 98 -24.93 -5.26 -13.68
CA ASN A 98 -23.99 -4.13 -13.59
C ASN A 98 -23.88 -3.55 -12.18
N LEU A 99 -24.97 -3.47 -11.43
CA LEU A 99 -24.95 -3.06 -10.02
C LEU A 99 -24.22 -4.10 -9.16
N SER A 100 -24.42 -5.39 -9.43
CA SER A 100 -23.72 -6.47 -8.72
C SER A 100 -22.22 -6.51 -9.04
N THR A 101 -21.82 -6.30 -10.30
CA THR A 101 -20.40 -6.22 -10.70
C THR A 101 -19.75 -4.94 -10.18
N GLN A 102 -20.44 -3.80 -10.16
CA GLN A 102 -19.96 -2.60 -9.50
C GLN A 102 -19.79 -2.81 -7.99
N ARG A 103 -20.73 -3.50 -7.33
CA ARG A 103 -20.63 -3.81 -5.90
C ARG A 103 -19.46 -4.76 -5.59
N LEU A 104 -19.23 -5.76 -6.44
CA LEU A 104 -18.05 -6.63 -6.36
C LEU A 104 -16.75 -5.84 -6.59
N ALA A 105 -16.71 -4.97 -7.59
CA ALA A 105 -15.55 -4.11 -7.86
C ALA A 105 -15.24 -3.14 -6.71
N LEU A 106 -16.27 -2.61 -6.04
CA LEU A 106 -16.11 -1.79 -4.83
C LEU A 106 -15.58 -2.61 -3.65
N TRP A 107 -16.08 -3.84 -3.46
CA TRP A 107 -15.57 -4.77 -2.45
C TRP A 107 -14.10 -5.13 -2.70
N ASP A 108 -13.74 -5.39 -3.96
CA ASP A 108 -12.37 -5.71 -4.37
C ASP A 108 -11.43 -4.51 -4.16
N THR A 109 -11.89 -3.31 -4.53
CA THR A 109 -11.14 -2.05 -4.29
C THR A 109 -10.92 -1.80 -2.79
N ASN A 110 -11.91 -2.08 -1.94
CA ASN A 110 -11.77 -1.97 -0.49
C ASN A 110 -10.82 -3.02 0.09
N PHE A 111 -10.86 -4.24 -0.43
CA PHE A 111 -9.92 -5.30 -0.06
C PHE A 111 -8.49 -4.92 -0.43
N ASP A 112 -8.26 -4.46 -1.65
CA ASP A 112 -6.97 -3.98 -2.12
C ASP A 112 -6.45 -2.79 -1.33
N MET A 113 -7.33 -1.83 -1.00
CA MET A 113 -6.98 -0.70 -0.15
C MET A 113 -6.53 -1.19 1.23
N THR A 114 -7.24 -2.18 1.78
CA THR A 114 -6.94 -2.78 3.08
C THR A 114 -5.60 -3.53 3.07
N VAL A 115 -5.35 -4.36 2.05
CA VAL A 115 -4.09 -5.08 1.87
C VAL A 115 -2.93 -4.08 1.72
N ASN A 116 -3.08 -3.06 0.89
CA ASN A 116 -2.08 -2.01 0.72
C ASN A 116 -1.82 -1.27 2.04
N PHE A 117 -2.87 -1.00 2.83
CA PHE A 117 -2.76 -0.39 4.14
C PHE A 117 -1.98 -1.27 5.13
N PHE A 118 -2.27 -2.58 5.18
CA PHE A 118 -1.52 -3.52 6.03
C PHE A 118 -0.07 -3.66 5.61
N ILE A 119 0.21 -3.70 4.30
CA ILE A 119 1.60 -3.71 3.82
C ILE A 119 2.31 -2.42 4.26
N ARG A 120 1.66 -1.25 4.14
CA ARG A 120 2.22 0.03 4.60
C ARG A 120 2.49 0.04 6.10
N ILE A 121 1.60 -0.52 6.92
CA ILE A 121 1.84 -0.73 8.35
C ILE A 121 3.06 -1.63 8.57
N GLY A 122 3.18 -2.72 7.82
CA GLY A 122 4.35 -3.60 7.88
C GLY A 122 5.65 -2.86 7.58
N TYR A 123 5.68 -2.04 6.53
CA TYR A 123 6.81 -1.16 6.21
C TYR A 123 7.07 -0.10 7.29
N ALA A 124 6.03 0.38 7.98
CA ALA A 124 6.14 1.34 9.07
C ALA A 124 6.65 0.73 10.37
N LEU A 125 6.43 -0.56 10.60
CA LEU A 125 6.95 -1.28 11.76
C LEU A 125 8.35 -1.84 11.52
N LEU A 126 8.68 -2.22 10.28
CA LEU A 126 9.94 -2.89 9.92
C LEU A 126 10.93 -1.97 9.20
N GLY A 127 10.75 -0.65 9.25
CA GLY A 127 11.58 0.34 8.55
C GLY A 127 13.09 0.13 8.70
N PRO A 128 13.65 -0.03 9.91
CA PRO A 128 15.08 -0.21 10.09
C PRO A 128 15.60 -1.52 9.49
N ILE A 129 14.79 -2.58 9.54
CA ILE A 129 15.14 -3.90 9.00
C ILE A 129 15.18 -3.85 7.48
N ILE A 130 14.17 -3.24 6.84
CA ILE A 130 14.10 -3.10 5.39
C ILE A 130 15.27 -2.27 4.87
N LEU A 131 15.61 -1.18 5.57
CA LEU A 131 16.75 -0.33 5.24
C LEU A 131 18.08 -1.08 5.37
N MET A 132 18.25 -1.89 6.41
CA MET A 132 19.42 -2.75 6.57
C MET A 132 19.58 -3.73 5.42
N PHE A 133 18.52 -4.44 5.04
CA PHE A 133 18.56 -5.37 3.90
C PHE A 133 18.94 -4.68 2.60
N ASP A 134 18.40 -3.49 2.36
CA ASP A 134 18.68 -2.70 1.16
C ASP A 134 20.15 -2.25 1.10
N ILE A 135 20.70 -1.75 2.21
CA ILE A 135 22.12 -1.37 2.29
C ILE A 135 23.04 -2.59 2.11
N VAL A 136 22.71 -3.73 2.72
CA VAL A 136 23.49 -4.97 2.56
C VAL A 136 23.47 -5.43 1.11
N LYS A 137 22.31 -5.36 0.46
CA LYS A 137 22.18 -5.71 -0.96
C LYS A 137 23.06 -4.84 -1.85
N ASP A 138 23.05 -3.51 -1.65
CA ASP A 138 23.92 -2.61 -2.42
C ASP A 138 25.41 -2.94 -2.23
N LEU A 139 25.82 -3.24 -0.99
CA LEU A 139 27.21 -3.59 -0.69
C LEU A 139 27.65 -4.88 -1.37
N VAL A 140 26.75 -5.85 -1.52
CA VAL A 140 27.01 -7.10 -2.25
C VAL A 140 27.16 -6.83 -3.74
N GLU A 141 26.23 -6.07 -4.35
CA GLU A 141 26.28 -5.73 -5.78
C GLU A 141 27.55 -4.92 -6.13
N MET A 142 27.97 -4.00 -5.26
CA MET A 142 29.21 -3.24 -5.44
C MET A 142 30.46 -4.13 -5.42
N ASN A 143 30.50 -5.17 -4.58
CA ASN A 143 31.64 -6.09 -4.50
C ASN A 143 31.73 -7.04 -5.69
N GLU A 144 30.60 -7.42 -6.31
CA GLU A 144 30.60 -8.24 -7.52
C GLU A 144 31.13 -7.48 -8.75
N HIS A 145 30.87 -6.17 -8.84
CA HIS A 145 31.37 -5.34 -9.94
C HIS A 145 32.86 -4.97 -9.84
N GLN A 146 33.53 -5.25 -8.72
CA GLN A 146 34.97 -5.00 -8.54
C GLN A 146 35.85 -6.25 -8.78
N LYS A 147 35.24 -7.42 -9.06
CA LYS A 147 35.95 -8.64 -9.49
C LYS A 147 35.95 -8.77 -11.00
#